data_AF-A0A257QY39-F1
#
_entry.id   AF-A0A257QY39-F1
#
_cell.length_a   1.000
_cell.length_b   1.000
_cell.length_c   1.000
_cell.angle_alpha   90.00
_cell.angle_beta   90.00
_cell.angle_gamma   90.00
#
_symmetry.space_group_name_H-M   'P 1'
#
loop_
_entity.id
_entity.type
_entity.pdbx_description
1 polymer ?
#
loop_
_entity_poly.entity_id
_entity_poly.type
_entity_poly.pdbx_seq_one_letter_code
_entity_poly.pdbx_strand_id
1 'polypeptide(L)'
;MTATIIIFAILIIGVLIMGFLAARWKSGDMSQMHEWGLGGRQFGTVISWFLIGGDIYTAYTFIAVPALMFGAGALAFFAVPYTIVAYPILYVIFPKLWRVSAR
;
A
#
# COMPACT_ATOMS: atom_id res chain seq x y z
N MET A 1 29.25 1.61 -6.07
CA MET A 1 28.70 2.16 -4.82
C MET A 1 28.15 3.57 -5.01
N THR A 2 28.91 4.49 -5.61
CA THR A 2 28.50 5.89 -5.82
C THR A 2 27.25 6.06 -6.70
N ALA A 3 27.17 5.35 -7.85
CA ALA A 3 26.01 5.44 -8.74
C ALA A 3 24.69 4.98 -8.08
N THR A 4 24.72 3.89 -7.30
CA THR A 4 23.54 3.37 -6.58
C THR A 4 23.02 4.37 -5.56
N ILE A 5 23.91 5.02 -4.80
CA ILE A 5 23.53 6.04 -3.80
C ILE A 5 22.92 7.25 -4.50
N ILE A 6 23.49 7.68 -5.63
CA ILE A 6 22.96 8.80 -6.41
C ILE A 6 21.55 8.49 -6.92
N ILE A 7 21.34 7.31 -7.53
CA ILE A 7 20.02 6.90 -8.03
C ILE A 7 19.02 6.82 -6.87
N PHE A 8 19.40 6.20 -5.75
CA PHE A 8 18.56 6.11 -4.57
C PHE A 8 18.16 7.49 -4.04
N ALA A 9 19.12 8.42 -3.91
CA ALA A 9 18.86 9.77 -3.46
C ALA A 9 17.92 10.52 -4.41
N ILE A 10 18.11 10.40 -5.73
CA ILE A 10 17.22 10.99 -6.74
C ILE A 10 15.80 10.44 -6.61
N LEU A 11 15.64 9.13 -6.48
CA LEU A 11 14.32 8.49 -6.35
C LEU A 11 13.61 8.92 -5.05
N ILE A 12 14.34 8.92 -3.91
CA ILE A 12 13.79 9.37 -2.63
C ILE A 12 13.36 10.83 -2.69
N ILE A 13 14.24 11.72 -3.16
CA ILE A 13 13.93 13.15 -3.27
C ILE A 13 12.74 13.36 -4.21
N GLY A 14 12.72 12.66 -5.35
CA GLY A 14 11.61 12.72 -6.30
C GLY A 14 10.27 12.31 -5.68
N VAL A 15 10.23 11.17 -4.99
CA VAL A 15 9.01 10.68 -4.33
C VAL A 15 8.57 11.62 -3.20
N LEU A 16 9.51 12.15 -2.41
CA LEU A 16 9.20 13.12 -1.35
C LEU A 16 8.56 14.38 -1.94
N ILE A 17 9.17 14.97 -2.97
CA ILE A 17 8.63 16.16 -3.65
C ILE A 17 7.23 15.86 -4.20
N MET A 18 7.04 14.74 -4.89
CA MET A 18 5.73 14.32 -5.39
C MET A 18 4.71 14.17 -4.26
N GLY A 19 5.08 13.58 -3.13
CA GLY A 19 4.21 13.42 -1.96
C GLY A 19 3.76 14.76 -1.36
N PHE A 20 4.68 15.71 -1.21
CA PHE A 20 4.34 17.05 -0.70
C PHE A 20 3.49 17.86 -1.68
N LEU A 21 3.77 17.75 -2.99
CA LEU A 21 2.93 18.39 -4.01
C LEU A 21 1.53 17.77 -4.05
N ALA A 22 1.43 16.45 -3.91
CA ALA A 22 0.17 15.72 -3.86
C ALA A 22 -0.70 16.13 -2.66
N ALA A 23 -0.10 16.58 -1.55
CA ALA A 23 -0.87 17.06 -0.37
C ALA A 23 -1.79 18.26 -0.67
N ARG A 24 -1.46 19.06 -1.69
CA ARG A 24 -2.31 20.17 -2.14
C ARG A 24 -3.21 19.78 -3.31
N TRP A 25 -2.98 18.62 -3.91
CA TRP A 25 -3.74 18.16 -5.06
C TRP A 25 -5.00 17.44 -4.61
N LYS A 26 -6.15 18.01 -4.96
CA LYS A 26 -7.47 17.54 -4.51
C LYS A 26 -7.61 17.53 -2.97
N SER A 27 -7.15 18.60 -2.32
CA SER A 27 -7.30 18.78 -0.88
C SER A 27 -8.78 18.88 -0.50
N GLY A 28 -9.24 17.90 0.29
CA GLY A 28 -10.57 17.90 0.90
C GLY A 28 -10.62 18.65 2.24
N ASP A 29 -11.81 18.82 2.78
CA ASP A 29 -12.05 19.21 4.16
C ASP A 29 -11.73 18.02 5.10
N MET A 30 -10.59 18.12 5.79
CA MET A 30 -10.12 17.10 6.72
C MET A 30 -10.97 16.98 7.99
N SER A 31 -11.93 17.89 8.22
CA SER A 31 -12.92 17.73 9.29
C SER A 31 -13.96 16.64 8.95
N GLN A 32 -14.11 16.29 7.68
CA GLN A 32 -15.03 15.25 7.22
C GLN A 32 -14.33 13.89 7.18
N MET A 33 -14.82 12.95 7.99
CA MET A 33 -14.24 11.60 8.11
C MET A 33 -14.23 10.81 6.79
N HIS A 34 -15.20 11.05 5.91
CA HIS A 34 -15.24 10.43 4.59
C HIS A 34 -14.16 10.96 3.65
N GLU A 35 -13.78 12.23 3.78
CA GLU A 35 -12.73 12.84 2.95
C GLU A 35 -11.36 12.38 3.40
N TRP A 36 -11.13 12.28 4.71
CA TRP A 36 -9.90 11.70 5.26
C TRP A 36 -9.79 10.19 4.99
N GLY A 37 -10.86 9.43 5.21
CA GLY A 37 -10.82 7.96 5.14
C GLY A 37 -11.01 7.36 3.74
N LEU A 38 -11.78 8.02 2.86
CA LEU A 38 -12.07 7.53 1.51
C LEU A 38 -11.57 8.49 0.42
N GLY A 39 -10.79 9.51 0.78
CA GLY A 39 -10.27 10.51 -0.15
C GLY A 39 -11.38 11.26 -0.87
N GLY A 40 -12.57 11.39 -0.29
CA GLY A 40 -13.73 12.03 -0.92
C GLY A 40 -14.22 11.33 -2.20
N ARG A 41 -13.81 10.07 -2.43
CA ARG A 41 -14.13 9.27 -3.65
C ARG A 41 -13.70 9.94 -4.96
N GLN A 42 -12.75 10.87 -4.89
CA GLN A 42 -12.36 11.75 -6.01
C GLN A 42 -11.27 11.17 -6.92
N PHE A 43 -10.63 10.07 -6.54
CA PHE A 43 -9.46 9.51 -7.21
C PHE A 43 -9.81 8.71 -8.48
N GLY A 44 -11.04 8.18 -8.57
CA GLY A 44 -11.47 7.36 -9.70
C GLY A 44 -10.68 6.04 -9.83
N THR A 45 -11.04 5.22 -10.82
CA THR A 45 -10.56 3.83 -10.92
C THR A 45 -9.05 3.71 -11.07
N VAL A 46 -8.42 4.53 -11.91
CA VAL A 46 -6.99 4.40 -12.24
C VAL A 46 -6.11 4.68 -11.01
N ILE A 47 -6.36 5.79 -10.33
CA ILE A 47 -5.57 6.15 -9.14
C ILE A 47 -5.85 5.16 -8.01
N SER A 48 -7.11 4.79 -7.78
CA SER A 48 -7.45 3.78 -6.78
C SER A 48 -6.78 2.43 -7.05
N TRP A 49 -6.70 1.99 -8.32
CA TRP A 49 -5.98 0.77 -8.69
C TRP A 49 -4.49 0.86 -8.36
N PHE A 50 -3.84 1.99 -8.65
CA PHE A 50 -2.44 2.23 -8.29
C PHE A 50 -2.23 2.23 -6.77
N LEU A 51 -3.12 2.87 -6.01
CA LEU A 51 -3.03 2.92 -4.54
C LEU A 51 -3.18 1.53 -3.91
N ILE A 52 -4.18 0.77 -4.36
CA ILE A 52 -4.40 -0.61 -3.91
C ILE A 52 -3.22 -1.49 -4.30
N GLY A 53 -2.72 -1.37 -5.53
CA GLY A 53 -1.55 -2.10 -5.98
C GLY A 53 -0.29 -1.78 -5.15
N GLY A 54 -0.04 -0.50 -4.87
CA GLY A 54 1.11 -0.06 -4.08
C GLY A 54 1.04 -0.48 -2.61
N ASP A 55 -0.15 -0.53 -2.03
CA ASP A 55 -0.37 -0.99 -0.66
C ASP A 55 -0.17 -2.50 -0.53
N ILE A 56 -0.67 -3.28 -1.50
CA ILE A 56 -0.57 -4.75 -1.49
C ILE A 56 0.84 -5.23 -1.87
N TYR A 57 1.45 -4.62 -2.90
CA TYR A 57 2.74 -5.05 -3.45
C TYR A 57 3.89 -4.18 -2.96
N THR A 58 4.43 -4.54 -1.81
CA THR A 58 5.52 -3.81 -1.15
C THR A 58 6.88 -4.47 -1.37
N ALA A 59 7.93 -3.88 -0.79
CA ALA A 59 9.28 -4.45 -0.78
C ALA A 59 9.32 -5.88 -0.17
N TYR A 60 8.39 -6.22 0.72
CA TYR A 60 8.24 -7.56 1.24
C TYR A 60 8.06 -8.60 0.12
N THR A 61 7.14 -8.34 -0.81
CA THR A 61 6.81 -9.28 -1.89
C THR A 61 7.94 -9.42 -2.90
N PHE A 62 8.63 -8.32 -3.24
CA PHE A 62 9.64 -8.33 -4.29
C PHE A 62 11.06 -8.65 -3.82
N ILE A 63 11.38 -8.38 -2.55
CA ILE A 63 12.73 -8.56 -2.01
C ILE A 63 12.74 -9.70 -0.99
N ALA A 64 11.87 -9.63 0.02
CA ALA A 64 11.93 -10.56 1.14
C ALA A 64 11.50 -11.99 0.74
N VAL A 65 10.39 -12.14 0.00
CA VAL A 65 9.90 -13.47 -0.40
C VAL A 65 10.88 -14.20 -1.34
N PRO A 66 11.43 -13.58 -2.41
CA PRO A 66 12.44 -14.24 -3.24
C PRO A 66 13.73 -14.55 -2.49
N ALA A 67 14.18 -13.66 -1.59
CA ALA A 67 15.35 -13.91 -0.76
C ALA A 67 15.14 -15.13 0.16
N LEU A 68 13.95 -15.25 0.77
CA LEU A 68 13.58 -16.43 1.56
C LEU A 68 13.50 -17.68 0.69
N MET A 69 12.96 -17.58 -0.53
CA MET A 69 12.90 -18.72 -1.45
C MET A 69 14.29 -19.19 -1.86
N PHE A 70 15.23 -18.27 -2.06
CA PHE A 70 16.62 -18.59 -2.34
C PHE A 70 17.30 -19.28 -1.14
N GLY A 71 17.04 -18.83 0.09
CA GLY A 71 17.68 -19.37 1.30
C GLY A 71 17.03 -20.64 1.88
N ALA A 72 15.70 -20.75 1.83
CA ALA A 72 14.91 -21.79 2.50
C ALA A 72 14.01 -22.60 1.54
N GLY A 73 14.08 -22.33 0.23
CA GLY A 73 13.38 -23.09 -0.80
C GLY A 73 11.87 -23.03 -0.67
N ALA A 74 11.25 -24.22 -0.66
CA ALA A 74 9.80 -24.40 -0.74
C ALA A 74 9.01 -23.69 0.37
N LEU A 75 9.63 -23.44 1.54
CA LEU A 75 8.97 -22.75 2.64
C LEU A 75 8.45 -21.37 2.23
N ALA A 76 9.15 -20.64 1.37
CA ALA A 76 8.75 -19.32 0.91
C ALA A 76 7.41 -19.30 0.14
N PHE A 77 6.99 -20.44 -0.41
CA PHE A 77 5.68 -20.56 -1.07
C PHE A 77 4.52 -20.35 -0.12
N PHE A 78 4.72 -20.34 1.20
CA PHE A 78 3.70 -19.94 2.17
C PHE A 78 3.06 -18.58 1.80
N ALA A 79 3.81 -17.71 1.12
CA ALA A 79 3.37 -16.40 0.67
C ALA A 79 2.05 -16.41 -0.12
N VAL A 80 1.86 -17.44 -0.95
CA VAL A 80 0.71 -17.57 -1.85
C VAL A 80 -0.56 -18.03 -1.12
N PRO A 81 -0.59 -19.17 -0.40
CA PRO A 81 -1.81 -19.60 0.28
C PRO A 81 -2.21 -18.67 1.42
N TYR A 82 -1.26 -18.05 2.15
CA TYR A 82 -1.67 -17.15 3.25
C TYR A 82 -2.41 -15.93 2.70
N THR A 83 -1.98 -15.35 1.57
CA THR A 83 -2.63 -14.19 0.99
C THR A 83 -4.03 -14.53 0.47
N ILE A 84 -4.20 -15.71 -0.14
CA ILE A 84 -5.51 -16.21 -0.59
C ILE A 84 -6.48 -16.38 0.59
N VAL A 85 -6.01 -16.92 1.71
CA VAL A 85 -6.84 -17.16 2.90
C VAL A 85 -7.12 -15.87 3.68
N ALA A 86 -6.18 -14.92 3.70
CA ALA A 86 -6.32 -13.67 4.43
C ALA A 86 -7.51 -12.83 3.93
N TYR A 87 -7.72 -12.71 2.60
CA TYR A 87 -8.79 -11.87 2.06
C TYR A 87 -10.20 -12.26 2.56
N PRO A 88 -10.66 -13.53 2.45
CA PRO A 88 -11.95 -13.94 3.02
C PRO A 88 -12.09 -13.63 4.51
N ILE A 89 -11.03 -13.86 5.30
CA ILE A 89 -11.04 -13.57 6.74
C ILE A 89 -11.22 -12.07 6.99
N LEU A 90 -10.45 -11.23 6.28
CA LEU A 90 -10.57 -9.78 6.39
C LEU A 90 -11.96 -9.29 5.95
N TYR A 91 -12.54 -9.85 4.89
CA TYR A 91 -13.90 -9.50 4.45
C TYR A 91 -15.00 -9.89 5.46
N VAL A 92 -14.77 -10.89 6.31
CA VAL A 92 -15.70 -11.22 7.41
C VAL A 92 -15.52 -10.28 8.60
N ILE A 93 -14.29 -9.82 8.87
CA ILE A 93 -13.95 -9.03 10.07
C ILE A 93 -14.16 -7.52 9.84
N PHE A 94 -13.71 -6.97 8.70
CA PHE A 94 -13.73 -5.53 8.43
C PHE A 94 -15.12 -4.89 8.51
N PRO A 95 -16.21 -5.50 7.99
CA PRO A 95 -17.54 -4.93 8.15
C PRO A 95 -17.98 -4.85 9.62
N LYS A 96 -17.53 -5.79 10.47
CA LYS A 96 -17.84 -5.78 11.91
C LYS A 96 -17.07 -4.68 12.61
N LEU A 97 -15.79 -4.52 12.30
CA LEU A 97 -14.97 -3.42 12.85
C LEU A 97 -15.53 -2.06 12.47
N TRP A 98 -15.91 -1.86 11.21
CA TRP A 98 -16.51 -0.60 10.76
C TRP A 98 -17.77 -0.24 11.57
N ARG A 99 -18.64 -1.20 11.87
CA ARG A 99 -19.85 -0.94 12.68
C ARG A 99 -19.57 -0.48 14.10
N VAL A 100 -18.41 -0.86 14.66
CA VAL A 100 -17.99 -0.43 16.00
C VAL A 100 -17.34 0.95 15.92
N SER A 101 -16.48 1.18 14.93
CA SER A 101 -15.75 2.44 14.75
C SER A 101 -16.58 3.58 14.17
N ALA A 102 -17.71 3.28 13.52
CA ALA A 102 -18.64 4.28 12.98
C ALA A 102 -19.66 4.78 14.01
N ARG A 103 -19.55 4.37 15.27
CA ARG A 103 -20.29 4.92 16.42
C ARG A 103 -19.47 6.01 17.08
#